data_AF-A0A7C2HMM5-F1
#
_entry.id   AF-A0A7C2HMM5-F1
#
_cell.length_a   1.000
_cell.length_b   1.000
_cell.length_c   1.000
_cell.angle_alpha   90.00
_cell.angle_beta   90.00
_cell.angle_gamma   90.00
#
_symmetry.space_group_name_H-M   'P 1'
#
loop_
_entity.id
_entity.type
_entity.pdbx_description
1 polymer ?
#
loop_
_entity_poly.entity_id
_entity_poly.type
_entity_poly.pdbx_seq_one_letter_code
_entity_poly.pdbx_strand_id
1 'polypeptide(L)'
;MRNAVGFYWTLPVPWAGFTALPEDIDAAARVSRTIRYQRDLIRRHAGDANYRLVAEKVFLEIEPDRGSRYILDVLRPLEAFCRAKDAVLLFVDFSEVQGWRSHAPMADWARHARIAIEPVYPDEITIDGVSFDPHRHFAAWRRRQHEWTAGKEARVARALAVAAGLRREGRTHAAIAEELNAARIPGATGKPWTADSVAKLLGPAPD
;
A
#
# COMPACT_ATOMS: atom_id res chain seq x y z
N MET A 1 -7.42 -19.31 -26.25
CA MET A 1 -7.51 -18.14 -25.36
C MET A 1 -7.86 -18.64 -23.97
N ARG A 2 -6.94 -18.50 -23.01
CA ARG A 2 -7.11 -18.98 -21.63
C ARG A 2 -7.69 -17.87 -20.75
N ASN A 3 -8.48 -18.19 -19.75
CA ASN A 3 -9.01 -17.17 -18.84
C ASN A 3 -7.93 -16.76 -17.83
N ALA A 4 -7.92 -15.49 -17.46
CA ALA A 4 -7.01 -14.93 -16.48
C ALA A 4 -7.73 -13.99 -15.50
N VAL A 5 -7.22 -13.92 -14.28
CA VAL A 5 -7.61 -12.92 -13.28
C VAL A 5 -6.40 -12.06 -12.98
N GLY A 6 -6.53 -10.74 -13.09
CA GLY A 6 -5.49 -9.80 -12.69
C GLY A 6 -5.53 -9.52 -11.18
N PHE A 7 -4.42 -9.70 -10.48
CA PHE A 7 -4.29 -9.39 -9.06
C PHE A 7 -3.23 -8.30 -8.83
N TYR A 8 -3.66 -7.17 -8.29
CA TYR A 8 -2.84 -5.99 -8.10
C TYR A 8 -2.73 -5.67 -6.62
N TRP A 9 -1.52 -5.42 -6.14
CA TRP A 9 -1.31 -5.20 -4.72
C TRP A 9 -0.36 -4.04 -4.44
N THR A 10 -0.51 -3.42 -3.29
CA THR A 10 0.42 -2.39 -2.85
C THR A 10 0.44 -2.33 -1.32
N LEU A 11 1.43 -1.62 -0.77
CA LEU A 11 1.55 -1.41 0.66
C LEU A 11 0.93 -0.06 1.05
N PRO A 12 0.32 0.05 2.24
CA PRO A 12 -0.05 1.35 2.76
C PRO A 12 1.21 2.19 3.00
N VAL A 13 1.06 3.50 2.83
CA VAL A 13 2.07 4.49 3.16
C VAL A 13 1.43 5.52 4.10
N PRO A 14 1.23 5.18 5.39
CA PRO A 14 0.45 6.02 6.30
C PRO A 14 1.02 7.43 6.45
N TRP A 15 2.34 7.57 6.43
CA TRP A 15 3.00 8.88 6.53
C TRP A 15 2.76 9.78 5.32
N ALA A 16 2.40 9.21 4.17
CA ALA A 16 1.99 9.94 2.98
C ALA A 16 0.46 10.05 2.86
N GLY A 17 -0.29 9.66 3.89
CA GLY A 17 -1.76 9.67 3.89
C GLY A 17 -2.41 8.56 3.07
N PHE A 18 -1.64 7.59 2.58
CA PHE A 18 -2.16 6.48 1.79
C PHE A 18 -2.43 5.27 2.69
N THR A 19 -3.65 5.16 3.20
CA THR A 19 -4.06 4.11 4.16
C THR A 19 -5.23 3.26 3.70
N ALA A 20 -5.86 3.62 2.58
CA ALA A 20 -7.00 2.94 2.01
C ALA A 20 -6.86 2.88 0.49
N LEU A 21 -7.46 1.86 -0.10
CA LEU A 21 -7.49 1.64 -1.54
C LEU A 21 -8.95 1.40 -1.97
N PRO A 22 -9.46 2.13 -2.98
CA PRO A 22 -10.75 1.82 -3.57
C PRO A 22 -10.81 0.38 -4.08
N GLU A 23 -11.98 -0.26 -4.03
CA GLU A 23 -12.17 -1.62 -4.58
C GLU A 23 -12.22 -1.63 -6.11
N ASP A 24 -12.70 -0.54 -6.71
CA ASP A 24 -12.70 -0.35 -8.16
C ASP A 24 -11.27 -0.16 -8.69
N ILE A 25 -10.93 -0.92 -9.72
CA ILE A 25 -9.56 -1.01 -10.27
C ILE A 25 -9.10 0.33 -10.83
N ASP A 26 -9.97 1.02 -11.56
CA ASP A 26 -9.62 2.29 -12.20
C ASP A 26 -9.54 3.41 -11.17
N ALA A 27 -10.40 3.43 -10.16
CA ALA A 27 -10.29 4.31 -9.01
C ALA A 27 -9.00 4.05 -8.21
N ALA A 28 -8.64 2.80 -7.98
CA ALA A 28 -7.39 2.40 -7.33
C ALA A 28 -6.16 2.85 -8.14
N ALA A 29 -6.19 2.69 -9.46
CA ALA A 29 -5.14 3.16 -10.38
C ALA A 29 -5.04 4.69 -10.43
N ARG A 30 -6.13 5.43 -10.18
CA ARG A 30 -6.08 6.90 -10.04
C ARG A 30 -5.30 7.34 -8.81
N VAL A 31 -5.46 6.65 -7.68
CA VAL A 31 -4.84 7.02 -6.39
C VAL A 31 -3.48 6.36 -6.13
N SER A 32 -3.17 5.25 -6.81
CA SER A 32 -1.89 4.54 -6.65
C SER A 32 -1.20 4.30 -8.00
N ARG A 33 -0.04 4.93 -8.16
CA ARG A 33 0.84 4.72 -9.34
C ARG A 33 1.30 3.27 -9.47
N THR A 34 1.54 2.59 -8.35
CA THR A 34 1.95 1.18 -8.33
C THR A 34 0.82 0.26 -8.80
N ILE A 35 -0.43 0.54 -8.42
CA ILE A 35 -1.59 -0.22 -8.93
C ILE A 35 -1.82 0.05 -10.41
N ARG A 36 -1.73 1.31 -10.85
CA ARG A 36 -1.83 1.68 -12.27
C ARG A 36 -0.81 0.92 -13.11
N TYR A 37 0.44 0.92 -12.68
CA TYR A 37 1.51 0.17 -13.32
C TYR A 37 1.19 -1.32 -13.47
N GLN A 38 0.79 -1.98 -12.38
CA GLN A 38 0.47 -3.42 -12.40
C GLN A 38 -0.71 -3.73 -13.33
N ARG A 39 -1.77 -2.91 -13.28
CA ARG A 39 -2.94 -3.06 -14.15
C ARG A 39 -2.52 -2.99 -15.62
N ASP A 40 -1.76 -1.96 -16.00
CA ASP A 40 -1.39 -1.73 -17.40
C ASP A 40 -0.40 -2.78 -17.90
N LEU A 41 0.57 -3.18 -17.06
CA LEU A 41 1.50 -4.27 -17.38
C LEU A 41 0.77 -5.61 -17.57
N ILE A 42 -0.14 -5.97 -16.66
CA ILE A 42 -0.89 -7.22 -16.75
C ILE A 42 -1.88 -7.21 -17.91
N ARG A 43 -2.54 -6.08 -18.20
CA ARG A 43 -3.42 -5.95 -19.38
C ARG A 43 -2.64 -6.10 -20.68
N ARG A 44 -1.44 -5.50 -20.78
CA ARG A 44 -0.53 -5.69 -21.92
C ARG A 44 -0.11 -7.16 -22.05
N HIS A 45 0.40 -7.76 -20.98
CA HIS A 45 0.80 -9.16 -20.94
C HIS A 45 -0.35 -10.10 -21.33
N ALA A 46 -1.56 -9.83 -20.84
CA ALA A 46 -2.73 -10.62 -21.18
C ALA A 46 -3.06 -10.55 -22.68
N GLY A 47 -2.93 -9.38 -23.30
CA GLY A 47 -3.07 -9.22 -24.75
C GLY A 47 -2.00 -10.01 -25.52
N ASP A 48 -0.73 -9.83 -25.15
CA ASP A 48 0.42 -10.44 -25.82
C ASP A 48 0.41 -11.98 -25.71
N ALA A 49 0.00 -12.53 -24.55
CA ALA A 49 -0.09 -13.97 -24.28
C ALA A 49 -1.47 -14.59 -24.59
N ASN A 50 -2.38 -13.85 -25.24
CA ASN A 50 -3.71 -14.33 -25.62
C ASN A 50 -4.55 -14.88 -24.44
N TYR A 51 -4.52 -14.14 -23.33
CA TYR A 51 -5.39 -14.31 -22.17
C TYR A 51 -6.66 -13.46 -22.32
N ARG A 52 -7.78 -13.99 -21.81
CA ARG A 52 -8.99 -13.22 -21.55
C ARG A 52 -9.07 -12.87 -20.07
N LEU A 53 -8.89 -11.60 -19.73
CA LEU A 53 -9.12 -11.10 -18.37
C LEU A 53 -10.60 -11.19 -18.03
N VAL A 54 -10.97 -12.14 -17.17
CA VAL A 54 -12.35 -12.40 -16.75
C VAL A 54 -12.71 -11.73 -15.42
N ALA A 55 -11.71 -11.32 -14.66
CA ALA A 55 -11.85 -10.51 -13.46
C ALA A 55 -10.53 -9.80 -13.13
N GLU A 56 -10.61 -8.74 -12.35
CA GLU A 56 -9.48 -8.00 -11.82
C GLU A 56 -9.75 -7.72 -10.33
N LYS A 57 -8.70 -7.74 -9.49
CA LYS A 57 -8.81 -7.48 -8.07
C LYS A 57 -7.63 -6.65 -7.57
N VAL A 58 -7.93 -5.66 -6.74
CA VAL A 58 -6.94 -4.88 -5.98
C VAL A 58 -6.90 -5.28 -4.52
N PHE A 59 -5.72 -5.21 -3.94
CA PHE A 59 -5.46 -5.52 -2.54
C PHE A 59 -4.48 -4.51 -1.92
N LEU A 60 -4.83 -3.99 -0.75
CA LEU A 60 -3.92 -3.21 0.08
C LEU A 60 -3.38 -4.11 1.18
N GLU A 61 -2.09 -4.49 1.09
CA GLU A 61 -1.45 -5.37 2.06
C GLU A 61 -1.09 -4.57 3.32
N ILE A 62 -1.96 -4.65 4.32
CA ILE A 62 -1.89 -3.88 5.56
C ILE A 62 -0.76 -4.33 6.50
N GLU A 63 -0.23 -5.54 6.32
CA GLU A 63 0.87 -6.09 7.11
C GLU A 63 2.09 -6.34 6.23
N PRO A 64 2.92 -5.30 6.01
CA PRO A 64 3.99 -5.34 5.01
C PRO A 64 5.05 -6.40 5.32
N ASP A 65 5.25 -6.76 6.59
CA ASP A 65 6.44 -7.50 7.03
C ASP A 65 6.46 -8.99 6.72
N ARG A 66 5.36 -9.61 6.24
CA ARG A 66 5.34 -11.06 5.99
C ARG A 66 4.64 -11.52 4.71
N GLY A 67 3.92 -10.67 3.99
CA GLY A 67 2.83 -11.16 3.11
C GLY A 67 1.82 -11.85 4.03
N SER A 68 0.82 -11.11 4.44
CA SER A 68 0.10 -11.50 5.64
C SER A 68 -0.92 -12.59 5.32
N ARG A 69 -1.39 -13.30 6.35
CA ARG A 69 -2.54 -14.22 6.18
C ARG A 69 -3.82 -13.47 5.74
N TYR A 70 -3.87 -12.14 5.86
CA TYR A 70 -5.01 -11.34 5.40
C TYR A 70 -5.17 -11.40 3.88
N ILE A 71 -4.10 -11.69 3.12
CA ILE A 71 -4.26 -11.94 1.69
C ILE A 71 -5.17 -13.16 1.44
N LEU A 72 -5.20 -14.14 2.33
CA LEU A 72 -6.03 -15.34 2.17
C LEU A 72 -7.53 -15.01 2.18
N ASP A 73 -7.96 -13.97 2.90
CA ASP A 73 -9.36 -13.54 2.91
C ASP A 73 -9.76 -12.94 1.57
N VAL A 74 -8.83 -12.28 0.89
CA VAL A 74 -9.04 -11.74 -0.47
C VAL A 74 -8.91 -12.84 -1.53
N LEU A 75 -8.01 -13.81 -1.32
CA LEU A 75 -7.77 -14.90 -2.26
C LEU A 75 -8.85 -15.99 -2.19
N ARG A 76 -9.50 -16.21 -1.05
CA ARG A 76 -10.55 -17.23 -0.89
C ARG A 76 -11.73 -17.05 -1.87
N PRO A 77 -12.34 -15.86 -2.03
CA PRO A 77 -13.34 -15.63 -3.05
C PRO A 77 -12.80 -15.83 -4.49
N LEU A 78 -11.54 -15.45 -4.72
CA LEU A 78 -10.87 -15.67 -6.01
C LEU A 78 -10.63 -17.16 -6.27
N GLU A 79 -10.46 -17.98 -5.24
CA GLU A 79 -10.25 -19.42 -5.39
C GLU A 79 -11.41 -20.09 -6.12
N ALA A 80 -12.62 -19.87 -5.60
CA ALA A 80 -13.85 -20.40 -6.19
C ALA A 80 -14.03 -19.89 -7.62
N PHE A 81 -13.76 -18.61 -7.87
CA PHE A 81 -13.88 -17.99 -9.18
C PHE A 81 -12.88 -18.55 -10.19
N CYS A 82 -11.59 -18.64 -9.84
CA CYS A 82 -10.56 -19.19 -10.70
C CYS A 82 -10.84 -20.63 -11.07
N ARG A 83 -11.29 -21.46 -10.13
CA ARG A 83 -11.70 -22.85 -10.42
C ARG A 83 -12.91 -22.92 -11.35
N ALA A 84 -13.96 -22.14 -11.06
CA ALA A 84 -15.17 -22.13 -11.87
C ALA A 84 -14.94 -21.64 -13.30
N LYS A 85 -13.93 -20.80 -13.52
CA LYS A 85 -13.59 -20.22 -14.82
C LYS A 85 -12.37 -20.85 -15.48
N ASP A 86 -11.74 -21.86 -14.87
CA ASP A 86 -10.45 -22.39 -15.30
C ASP A 86 -9.43 -21.27 -15.60
N ALA A 87 -9.32 -20.31 -14.67
CA ALA A 87 -8.54 -19.10 -14.84
C ALA A 87 -7.18 -19.18 -14.13
N VAL A 88 -6.15 -18.63 -14.78
CA VAL A 88 -4.84 -18.36 -14.15
C VAL A 88 -4.89 -17.03 -13.40
N LEU A 89 -4.24 -16.94 -12.24
CA LEU A 89 -4.06 -15.68 -11.55
C LEU A 89 -2.74 -15.02 -12.01
N LEU A 90 -2.85 -13.84 -12.64
CA LEU A 90 -1.72 -13.01 -13.04
C LEU A 90 -1.42 -12.00 -11.94
N PHE A 91 -0.16 -11.86 -11.54
CA PHE A 91 0.27 -10.85 -10.58
C PHE A 91 1.66 -10.35 -10.96
N VAL A 92 2.00 -9.12 -10.57
CA VAL A 92 3.36 -8.62 -10.79
C VAL A 92 4.25 -9.05 -9.63
N ASP A 93 5.34 -9.74 -9.95
CA ASP A 93 6.34 -10.15 -8.95
C ASP A 93 7.47 -9.12 -8.87
N PHE A 94 7.42 -8.27 -7.83
CA PHE A 94 8.46 -7.27 -7.60
C PHE A 94 9.78 -7.83 -7.05
N SER A 95 9.92 -9.15 -6.87
CA SER A 95 11.12 -9.78 -6.29
C SER A 95 12.43 -9.40 -7.01
N GLU A 96 12.37 -9.21 -8.33
CA GLU A 96 13.52 -8.81 -9.15
C GLU A 96 13.88 -7.32 -9.01
N VAL A 97 12.98 -6.50 -8.47
CA VAL A 97 13.19 -5.05 -8.35
C VAL A 97 13.82 -4.71 -7.00
N GLN A 98 15.15 -4.63 -6.98
CA GLN A 98 15.93 -4.18 -5.81
C GLN A 98 15.63 -4.96 -4.50
N GLY A 99 15.39 -6.27 -4.61
CA GLY A 99 15.05 -7.13 -3.49
C GLY A 99 13.73 -6.76 -2.82
N TRP A 100 12.79 -6.17 -3.58
CA TRP A 100 11.42 -6.00 -3.09
C TRP A 100 10.84 -7.38 -2.76
N ARG A 101 9.90 -7.44 -1.82
CA ARG A 101 9.40 -8.71 -1.29
C ARG A 101 8.70 -9.52 -2.38
N SER A 102 9.11 -10.78 -2.53
CA SER A 102 8.31 -11.79 -3.22
C SER A 102 7.04 -12.07 -2.42
N HIS A 103 5.99 -12.52 -3.11
CA HIS A 103 4.71 -12.82 -2.46
C HIS A 103 4.60 -14.30 -2.09
N ALA A 104 5.59 -14.84 -1.35
CA ALA A 104 5.65 -16.27 -1.00
C ALA A 104 4.33 -16.86 -0.43
N PRO A 105 3.57 -16.15 0.43
CA PRO A 105 2.27 -16.64 0.92
C PRO A 105 1.21 -16.85 -0.17
N MET A 106 1.26 -16.08 -1.27
CA MET A 106 0.38 -16.28 -2.42
C MET A 106 0.79 -17.52 -3.21
N ALA A 107 2.09 -17.77 -3.36
CA ALA A 107 2.59 -18.99 -3.98
C ALA A 107 2.24 -20.24 -3.16
N ASP A 108 2.37 -20.16 -1.82
CA ASP A 108 1.93 -21.22 -0.91
C ASP A 108 0.43 -21.46 -1.01
N TRP A 109 -0.40 -20.41 -0.95
CA TRP A 109 -1.85 -20.53 -1.11
C TRP A 109 -2.22 -21.18 -2.44
N ALA A 110 -1.65 -20.71 -3.55
CA ALA A 110 -1.95 -21.23 -4.89
C ALA A 110 -1.67 -22.72 -5.01
N ARG A 111 -0.55 -23.18 -4.41
CA ARG A 111 -0.19 -24.60 -4.36
C ARG A 111 -1.25 -25.43 -3.62
N HIS A 112 -1.69 -24.97 -2.45
CA HIS A 112 -2.72 -25.67 -1.67
C HIS A 112 -4.10 -25.62 -2.35
N ALA A 113 -4.44 -24.48 -2.95
CA ALA A 113 -5.69 -24.27 -3.68
C ALA A 113 -5.70 -24.91 -5.08
N ARG A 114 -4.57 -25.46 -5.55
CA ARG A 114 -4.40 -25.99 -6.91
C ARG A 114 -4.82 -24.99 -7.99
N ILE A 115 -4.45 -23.72 -7.79
CA ILE A 115 -4.70 -22.64 -8.74
C ILE A 115 -3.40 -22.34 -9.46
N ALA A 116 -3.47 -22.25 -10.78
CA ALA A 116 -2.34 -21.78 -11.57
C ALA A 116 -2.13 -20.29 -11.30
N ILE A 117 -0.90 -19.93 -10.93
CA ILE A 117 -0.45 -18.55 -10.86
C ILE A 117 0.64 -18.33 -11.91
N GLU A 118 0.69 -17.15 -12.47
CA GLU A 118 1.74 -16.74 -13.40
C GLU A 118 2.28 -15.38 -12.98
N PRO A 119 3.55 -15.31 -12.54
CA PRO A 119 4.20 -14.05 -12.25
C PRO A 119 4.45 -13.31 -13.57
N VAL A 120 4.11 -12.02 -13.58
CA VAL A 120 4.52 -11.07 -14.61
C VAL A 120 5.68 -10.26 -14.05
N TYR A 121 6.81 -10.32 -14.73
CA TYR A 121 8.01 -9.64 -14.25
C TYR A 121 7.95 -8.14 -14.57
N PRO A 122 8.41 -7.27 -13.65
CA PRO A 122 8.40 -5.84 -13.85
C PRO A 122 9.27 -5.43 -15.05
N ASP A 123 8.68 -4.68 -15.97
CA ASP A 123 9.38 -4.02 -17.07
C ASP A 123 9.08 -2.50 -17.05
N GLU A 124 9.92 -1.70 -17.68
CA GLU A 124 9.61 -0.31 -17.95
C GLU A 124 8.48 -0.22 -18.98
N ILE A 125 7.41 0.49 -18.64
CA ILE A 125 6.27 0.69 -19.55
C ILE A 125 5.93 2.16 -19.65
N THR A 126 5.31 2.54 -20.77
CA THR A 126 4.73 3.87 -20.94
C THR A 126 3.28 3.87 -20.46
N ILE A 127 2.96 4.78 -19.54
CA ILE A 127 1.62 4.98 -18.98
C ILE A 127 1.23 6.44 -19.26
N ASP A 128 0.12 6.66 -19.97
CA ASP A 128 -0.36 8.01 -20.33
C ASP A 128 0.73 8.89 -20.98
N GLY A 129 1.61 8.29 -21.80
CA GLY A 129 2.72 8.98 -22.47
C GLY A 129 3.96 9.24 -21.59
N VAL A 130 3.96 8.76 -20.34
CA VAL A 130 5.08 8.91 -19.41
C VAL A 130 5.69 7.55 -19.10
N SER A 131 7.02 7.44 -19.19
CA SER A 131 7.73 6.23 -18.76
C SER A 131 7.58 5.99 -17.26
N PHE A 132 7.26 4.76 -16.90
CA PHE A 132 7.29 4.24 -15.55
C PHE A 132 8.38 3.15 -15.47
N ASP A 133 9.49 3.51 -14.85
CA ASP A 133 10.54 2.57 -14.43
C ASP A 133 10.27 2.12 -12.98
N PRO A 134 9.96 0.83 -12.75
CA PRO A 134 9.72 0.31 -11.40
C PRO A 134 10.93 0.49 -10.48
N HIS A 135 12.16 0.27 -10.96
CA HIS A 135 13.37 0.42 -10.13
C HIS A 135 13.52 1.86 -9.63
N ARG A 136 13.38 2.85 -10.51
CA ARG A 136 13.46 4.26 -10.14
C ARG A 136 12.35 4.69 -9.20
N HIS A 137 11.10 4.29 -9.47
CA HIS A 137 9.95 4.60 -8.62
C HIS A 137 10.15 4.08 -7.20
N PHE A 138 10.60 2.85 -7.09
CA PHE A 138 10.79 2.14 -5.83
C PHE A 138 12.01 2.61 -5.04
N ALA A 139 13.11 2.95 -5.72
CA ALA A 139 14.26 3.61 -5.09
C ALA A 139 13.88 4.97 -4.49
N ALA A 140 13.07 5.77 -5.21
CA ALA A 140 12.61 7.05 -4.72
C ALA A 140 11.73 6.91 -3.46
N TRP A 141 10.84 5.91 -3.43
CA TRP A 141 10.04 5.60 -2.24
C TRP A 141 10.89 5.16 -1.05
N ARG A 142 11.89 4.30 -1.27
CA ARG A 142 12.81 3.87 -0.20
C ARG A 142 13.57 5.04 0.40
N ARG A 143 14.05 5.98 -0.43
CA ARG A 143 14.71 7.20 0.04
C ARG A 143 13.77 8.06 0.90
N ARG A 144 12.54 8.30 0.44
CA ARG A 144 11.55 9.07 1.23
C ARG A 144 11.19 8.39 2.55
N GLN A 145 11.05 7.07 2.55
CA GLN A 145 10.83 6.29 3.77
C GLN A 145 12.00 6.44 4.76
N HIS A 146 13.23 6.43 4.25
CA HIS A 146 14.43 6.65 5.05
C HIS A 146 14.46 8.06 5.65
N GLU A 147 14.25 9.10 4.83
CA GLU A 147 14.17 10.50 5.27
C GLU A 147 13.09 10.69 6.35
N TRP A 148 11.91 10.10 6.15
CA TRP A 148 10.82 10.12 7.13
C TRP A 148 11.22 9.49 8.46
N THR A 149 11.90 8.35 8.40
CA THR A 149 12.32 7.58 9.57
C THR A 149 13.43 8.31 10.33
N ALA A 150 14.45 8.82 9.62
CA ALA A 150 15.53 9.61 10.19
C ALA A 150 15.02 10.91 10.84
N GLY A 151 14.03 11.57 10.23
CA GLY A 151 13.42 12.79 10.76
C GLY A 151 12.47 12.58 11.94
N LYS A 152 12.30 11.36 12.47
CA LYS A 152 11.32 11.04 13.52
C LYS A 152 11.49 11.92 14.76
N GLU A 153 12.70 12.04 15.29
CA GLU A 153 12.95 12.78 16.53
C GLU A 153 12.57 14.25 16.40
N ALA A 154 13.06 14.92 15.34
CA ALA A 154 12.73 16.32 15.06
C ALA A 154 11.22 16.55 14.88
N ARG A 155 10.52 15.63 14.19
CA ARG A 155 9.06 15.71 14.01
C ARG A 155 8.31 15.59 15.34
N VAL A 156 8.70 14.63 16.18
CA VAL A 156 8.09 14.44 17.51
C VAL A 156 8.35 15.64 18.42
N ALA A 157 9.57 16.16 18.44
CA ALA A 157 9.92 17.34 19.22
C ALA A 157 9.09 18.57 18.83
N ARG A 158 8.90 18.79 17.51
CA ARG A 158 8.04 19.87 17.00
C ARG A 158 6.59 19.69 17.44
N ALA A 159 6.04 18.50 17.31
CA ALA A 159 4.66 18.21 17.73
C ALA A 159 4.47 18.42 19.24
N LEU A 160 5.45 17.97 20.05
CA LEU A 160 5.43 18.16 21.50
C LEU A 160 5.45 19.65 21.89
N ALA A 161 6.32 20.44 21.26
CA ALA A 161 6.42 21.87 21.54
C ALA A 161 5.10 22.62 21.27
N VAL A 162 4.44 22.33 20.14
CA VAL A 162 3.14 22.94 19.80
C VAL A 162 2.05 22.47 20.76
N ALA A 163 1.95 21.16 20.99
CA ALA A 163 0.95 20.60 21.90
C ALA A 163 1.08 21.14 23.33
N ALA A 164 2.32 21.32 23.81
CA ALA A 164 2.59 21.87 25.14
C ALA A 164 2.23 23.37 25.23
N GLY A 165 2.36 24.13 24.14
CA GLY A 165 1.86 25.50 24.04
C GLY A 165 0.34 25.55 24.21
N LEU A 166 -0.37 24.79 23.38
CA LEU A 166 -1.83 24.74 23.39
C LEU A 166 -2.40 24.21 24.72
N ARG A 167 -1.74 23.25 25.37
CA ARG A 167 -2.13 22.78 26.71
C ARG A 167 -2.04 23.90 27.75
N ARG A 168 -1.01 24.75 27.69
CA ARG A 168 -0.88 25.92 28.60
C ARG A 168 -1.97 26.97 28.38
N GLU A 169 -2.52 27.04 27.17
CA GLU A 169 -3.68 27.88 26.85
C GLU A 169 -5.02 27.25 27.28
N GLY A 170 -5.00 26.10 27.95
CA GLY A 170 -6.18 25.41 28.45
C GLY A 170 -6.93 24.60 27.38
N ARG A 171 -6.33 24.34 26.21
CA ARG A 171 -6.95 23.49 25.19
C ARG A 171 -7.05 22.03 25.65
N THR A 172 -8.17 21.40 25.33
CA THR A 172 -8.35 19.97 25.56
C THR A 172 -7.51 19.14 24.58
N HIS A 173 -7.21 17.89 24.92
CA HIS A 173 -6.46 17.00 24.00
C HIS A 173 -7.14 16.82 22.64
N ALA A 174 -8.48 16.86 22.59
CA ALA A 174 -9.23 16.79 21.33
C ALA A 174 -8.99 18.03 20.45
N ALA A 175 -9.09 19.23 21.05
CA ALA A 175 -8.83 20.48 20.33
C ALA A 175 -7.37 20.57 19.85
N ILE A 176 -6.41 20.12 20.68
CA ILE A 176 -5.00 20.04 20.28
C ILE A 176 -4.81 19.08 19.09
N ALA A 177 -5.49 17.92 19.09
CA ALA A 177 -5.40 16.98 17.99
C ALA A 177 -5.93 17.58 16.68
N GLU A 178 -7.08 18.26 16.72
CA GLU A 178 -7.64 18.98 15.57
C GLU A 178 -6.68 20.02 15.02
N GLU A 179 -6.06 20.82 15.89
CA GLU A 179 -5.14 21.88 15.50
C GLU A 179 -3.83 21.35 14.92
N LEU A 180 -3.24 20.31 15.52
CA LEU A 180 -2.06 19.63 14.96
C LEU A 180 -2.35 19.03 13.58
N ASN A 181 -3.54 18.44 13.40
CA ASN A 181 -3.97 17.89 12.11
C ASN A 181 -4.20 18.99 11.08
N ALA A 182 -4.86 20.10 11.46
CA ALA A 182 -5.09 21.25 10.60
C ALA A 182 -3.78 21.92 10.15
N ALA A 183 -2.82 22.04 11.06
CA ALA A 183 -1.47 22.55 10.80
C ALA A 183 -0.56 21.55 10.05
N ARG A 184 -1.05 20.35 9.75
CA ARG A 184 -0.30 19.26 9.10
C ARG A 184 1.02 18.95 9.83
N ILE A 185 0.98 18.92 11.16
CA ILE A 185 2.14 18.55 12.00
C ILE A 185 2.03 17.05 12.29
N PRO A 186 2.83 16.19 11.61
CA PRO A 186 2.68 14.75 11.78
C PRO A 186 3.27 14.24 13.09
N GLY A 187 2.64 13.22 13.66
CA GLY A 187 3.24 12.41 14.72
C GLY A 187 4.27 11.40 14.23
N ALA A 188 4.83 10.61 15.14
CA ALA A 188 5.90 9.64 14.85
C ALA A 188 5.57 8.70 13.67
N THR A 189 4.33 8.19 13.65
CA THR A 189 3.84 7.21 12.66
C THR A 189 3.21 7.83 11.43
N GLY A 190 2.96 9.16 11.45
CA GLY A 190 2.27 9.89 10.39
C GLY A 190 0.76 9.70 10.34
N LYS A 191 0.21 8.88 11.25
CA LYS A 191 -1.25 8.81 11.45
C LYS A 191 -1.77 10.15 11.98
N PRO A 192 -3.04 10.50 11.69
CA PRO A 192 -3.70 11.66 12.29
C PRO A 192 -3.64 11.60 13.82
N TRP A 193 -3.55 12.77 14.45
CA TRP A 193 -3.64 12.90 15.89
C TRP A 193 -5.05 12.57 16.38
N THR A 194 -5.12 11.90 17.52
CA THR A 194 -6.33 11.66 18.31
C THR A 194 -6.10 12.22 19.71
N ALA A 195 -7.17 12.42 20.48
CA ALA A 195 -7.02 12.86 21.87
C ALA A 195 -6.13 11.90 22.70
N ASP A 196 -6.22 10.59 22.46
CA ASP A 196 -5.38 9.58 23.11
C ASP A 196 -3.90 9.69 22.70
N SER A 197 -3.60 9.88 21.41
CA SER A 197 -2.21 10.02 20.97
C SER A 197 -1.58 11.34 21.44
N VAL A 198 -2.37 12.41 21.58
CA VAL A 198 -1.95 13.67 22.19
C VAL A 198 -1.67 13.50 23.69
N ALA A 199 -2.54 12.79 24.42
CA ALA A 199 -2.31 12.50 25.84
C ALA A 199 -1.00 11.73 26.05
N LYS A 200 -0.73 10.71 25.22
CA LYS A 200 0.52 9.94 25.25
C LYS A 200 1.74 10.78 24.90
N LEU A 201 1.61 11.74 23.98
CA LEU A 201 2.69 12.65 23.60
C LEU A 201 3.04 13.59 24.76
N LEU A 202 2.04 14.19 25.39
CA LEU A 202 2.22 15.21 26.42
C LEU A 202 2.53 14.64 27.81
N GLY A 203 2.23 13.36 28.03
CA GLY A 203 2.36 12.74 29.33
C GLY A 203 1.40 13.34 30.38
N PRO A 204 1.54 12.95 31.65
CA PRO A 204 0.80 13.60 32.74
C PRO A 204 1.06 15.10 32.77
N ALA A 205 0.12 15.87 33.32
CA ALA A 205 0.34 17.28 33.57
C ALA A 205 1.53 17.42 34.55
N PRO A 206 2.48 18.33 34.28
CA PRO A 206 3.49 18.68 35.29
C PRO A 206 2.76 19.27 36.51
N ASP A 207 3.15 18.83 37.70
CA ASP A 207 2.67 19.33 38.99
C ASP A 207 2.91 20.85 39.16
#